data_AF-F4T7L4-F1
#
_entry.id   AF-F4T7L4-F1
#
_cell.length_a   1.000
_cell.length_b   1.000
_cell.length_c   1.000
_cell.angle_alpha   90.00
_cell.angle_beta   90.00
_cell.angle_gamma   90.00
#
_symmetry.space_group_name_H-M   'P 1'
#
loop_
_entity.id
_entity.type
_entity.pdbx_description
1 polymer ?
#
loop_
_entity_poly.entity_id
_entity_poly.type
_entity_poly.pdbx_seq_one_letter_code
_entity_poly.pdbx_strand_id
1 'polypeptide(L)'
;MFSIGNVSINCTINPEDNNLLPHYVWIYGHTSTQLNQYDSDIIFIINGKKYPAPSVDGTRMNKNAWVYFIDAIGEATKFDVLVNGKKVDSYTANIKNVKKTLGNKFYGSCWNTWFQE
;
A
#
# COMPACT_ATOMS: atom_id res chain seq x y z
N MET A 1 -1.84 -9.50 -4.19
CA MET A 1 -1.52 -9.28 -2.76
C MET A 1 -0.01 -9.33 -2.57
N PHE A 2 0.53 -8.31 -1.90
CA PHE A 2 1.91 -8.21 -1.43
C PHE A 2 1.90 -8.24 0.09
N SER A 3 2.84 -8.95 0.71
CA SER A 3 2.95 -8.95 2.18
C SER A 3 4.41 -8.94 2.60
N ILE A 4 4.69 -8.19 3.66
CA ILE A 4 6.01 -8.09 4.28
C ILE A 4 5.84 -7.95 5.79
N GLY A 5 6.29 -8.97 6.52
CA GLY A 5 6.05 -9.09 7.96
C GLY A 5 4.57 -8.95 8.31
N ASN A 6 4.24 -7.91 9.08
CA ASN A 6 2.91 -7.60 9.56
C ASN A 6 2.11 -6.68 8.62
N VAL A 7 2.66 -6.32 7.46
CA VAL A 7 1.98 -5.49 6.45
C VAL A 7 1.47 -6.37 5.33
N SER A 8 0.22 -6.16 4.91
CA SER A 8 -0.30 -6.70 3.66
C SER A 8 -0.94 -5.59 2.82
N ILE A 9 -0.57 -5.52 1.55
CA ILE A 9 -1.16 -4.63 0.56
C ILE A 9 -1.92 -5.49 -0.45
N ASN A 10 -3.23 -5.30 -0.51
CA ASN A 10 -4.08 -6.01 -1.44
C ASN A 10 -4.62 -5.06 -2.50
N CYS A 11 -4.44 -5.46 -3.75
CA CYS A 11 -4.98 -4.77 -4.92
C CYS A 11 -5.74 -5.79 -5.75
N THR A 12 -6.90 -5.37 -6.27
CA THR A 12 -7.73 -6.16 -7.18
C THR A 12 -7.98 -5.38 -8.45
N ILE A 13 -8.12 -6.09 -9.56
CA ILE A 13 -8.59 -5.56 -10.84
C ILE A 13 -10.09 -5.76 -11.05
N ASN A 14 -10.74 -6.47 -10.12
CA ASN A 14 -12.18 -6.71 -10.14
C ASN A 14 -12.87 -5.58 -9.37
N PRO A 15 -13.64 -4.71 -10.04
CA PRO A 15 -14.39 -3.69 -9.37
C PRO A 15 -15.58 -4.26 -8.60
N GLU A 16 -15.98 -3.57 -7.53
CA GLU A 16 -17.26 -3.74 -6.88
C GLU A 16 -18.41 -3.21 -7.76
N ASP A 17 -19.66 -3.45 -7.35
CA ASP A 17 -20.87 -3.03 -8.09
C ASP A 17 -20.94 -1.51 -8.36
N ASN A 18 -20.24 -0.71 -7.55
CA ASN A 18 -20.11 0.74 -7.68
C ASN A 18 -18.92 1.18 -8.58
N ASN A 19 -18.27 0.23 -9.27
CA ASN A 19 -17.10 0.42 -10.11
C ASN A 19 -15.82 0.86 -9.35
N LEU A 20 -15.78 0.69 -8.03
CA LEU A 20 -14.57 0.92 -7.22
C LEU A 20 -13.69 -0.33 -7.22
N LEU A 21 -12.37 -0.13 -7.30
CA LEU A 21 -11.40 -1.21 -7.13
C LEU A 21 -10.95 -1.26 -5.67
N PRO A 22 -11.44 -2.21 -4.85
CA PRO A 22 -11.12 -2.22 -3.43
C PRO A 22 -9.65 -2.57 -3.20
N HIS A 23 -8.88 -1.57 -2.84
CA HIS A 23 -7.49 -1.70 -2.38
C HIS A 23 -7.44 -1.55 -0.88
N TYR A 24 -6.61 -2.37 -0.23
CA TYR A 24 -6.46 -2.36 1.22
C TYR A 24 -5.01 -2.44 1.63
N VAL A 25 -4.67 -1.65 2.64
CA VAL A 25 -3.44 -1.79 3.41
C VAL A 25 -3.81 -2.29 4.79
N TRP A 26 -3.37 -3.50 5.13
CA TRP A 26 -3.63 -4.16 6.40
C TRP A 26 -2.39 -4.21 7.26
N ILE A 27 -2.58 -3.98 8.55
CA ILE A 27 -1.57 -4.13 9.61
C ILE A 27 -2.03 -5.23 10.58
N TYR A 28 -1.18 -6.23 10.78
CA TYR A 28 -1.42 -7.38 11.64
C TYR A 28 -0.54 -7.34 12.89
N GLY A 29 -0.88 -8.11 13.93
CA GLY A 29 0.02 -8.41 15.05
C GLY A 29 0.33 -7.28 16.04
N HIS A 30 -0.09 -6.04 15.77
CA HIS A 30 0.19 -4.86 16.59
C HIS A 30 -0.97 -4.44 17.50
N THR A 31 -2.16 -4.95 17.24
CA THR A 31 -3.39 -4.75 18.01
C THR A 31 -4.14 -6.08 18.14
N SER A 32 -5.08 -6.16 19.09
CA SER A 32 -5.93 -7.35 19.26
C SER A 32 -6.82 -7.62 18.04
N THR A 33 -7.13 -6.56 17.27
CA THR A 33 -7.84 -6.61 15.99
C THR A 33 -6.92 -6.19 14.86
N GLN A 34 -7.13 -6.75 13.67
CA GLN A 34 -6.44 -6.31 12.45
C GLN A 34 -6.99 -4.94 12.05
N LEU A 35 -6.13 -4.03 11.58
CA LEU A 35 -6.53 -2.68 11.18
C LEU A 35 -6.18 -2.45 9.71
N ASN A 36 -7.03 -1.71 9.02
CA ASN A 36 -6.74 -1.20 7.68
C ASN A 36 -6.75 0.35 7.63
N GLN A 37 -6.56 0.91 6.44
CA GLN A 37 -6.46 2.36 6.25
C GLN A 37 -7.76 3.14 6.53
N TYR A 38 -8.89 2.45 6.70
CA TYR A 38 -10.17 3.04 7.11
C TYR A 38 -10.38 2.99 8.62
N ASP A 39 -9.70 2.08 9.31
CA ASP A 39 -9.79 1.93 10.76
C ASP A 39 -8.79 2.84 11.50
N SER A 40 -7.70 3.25 10.85
CA SER A 40 -6.63 4.04 11.47
C SER A 40 -5.78 4.80 10.44
N ASP A 41 -5.10 5.84 10.90
CA ASP A 41 -4.11 6.57 10.10
C ASP A 41 -2.84 5.73 9.97
N ILE A 42 -2.67 5.09 8.81
CA ILE A 42 -1.50 4.29 8.48
C ILE A 42 -0.57 5.11 7.60
N ILE A 43 0.67 5.32 8.05
CA ILE A 43 1.69 6.07 7.32
C ILE A 43 2.96 5.25 7.19
N PHE A 44 3.49 5.17 5.97
CA PHE A 44 4.79 4.58 5.68
C PHE A 44 5.84 5.69 5.60
N ILE A 45 6.96 5.53 6.29
CA ILE A 45 8.13 6.42 6.17
C ILE A 45 9.16 5.72 5.31
N ILE A 46 9.33 6.20 4.09
CA ILE A 46 10.25 5.63 3.10
C ILE A 46 11.28 6.71 2.79
N ASN A 47 12.56 6.42 3.05
CA ASN A 47 13.66 7.37 2.86
C ASN A 47 13.40 8.74 3.54
N GLY A 48 12.79 8.73 4.73
CA GLY A 48 12.45 9.95 5.49
C GLY A 48 11.21 10.70 5.01
N LYS A 49 10.58 10.27 3.91
CA LYS A 49 9.35 10.86 3.38
C LYS A 49 8.12 10.07 3.82
N LYS A 50 7.03 10.78 4.12
CA LYS A 50 5.74 10.21 4.52
C LYS A 50 4.92 9.80 3.30
N TYR A 51 4.35 8.61 3.35
CA TYR A 51 3.43 8.04 2.38
C TYR A 51 2.21 7.48 3.14
N PRO A 52 1.13 8.27 3.27
CA PRO A 52 -0.11 7.78 3.86
C PRO A 52 -0.73 6.67 3.02
N ALA A 53 -1.35 5.68 3.67
CA ALA A 53 -2.13 4.65 3.00
C ALA A 53 -3.35 5.31 2.33
N PRO A 54 -3.51 5.23 1.00
CA PRO A 54 -4.56 5.98 0.32
C PRO A 54 -5.95 5.38 0.51
N SER A 55 -6.96 6.25 0.55
CA SER A 55 -8.38 5.85 0.48
C SER A 55 -8.73 5.29 -0.91
N VAL A 56 -9.82 4.55 -1.01
CA VAL A 56 -10.42 4.11 -2.27
C VAL A 56 -11.84 4.65 -2.35
N ASP A 57 -11.99 5.83 -2.95
CA ASP A 57 -13.29 6.46 -3.23
C ASP A 57 -13.54 6.64 -4.74
N GLY A 58 -12.65 6.10 -5.58
CA GLY A 58 -12.74 6.15 -7.04
C GLY A 58 -12.29 7.47 -7.66
N THR A 59 -11.98 8.49 -6.85
CA THR A 59 -11.49 9.78 -7.35
C THR A 59 -10.13 9.63 -8.04
N ARG A 60 -9.87 10.47 -9.05
CA ARG A 60 -8.57 10.48 -9.73
C ARG A 60 -7.42 10.79 -8.76
N MET A 61 -7.67 11.65 -7.77
CA MET A 61 -6.69 12.00 -6.74
C MET A 61 -6.25 10.76 -5.97
N ASN A 62 -7.19 9.96 -5.47
CA ASN A 62 -6.86 8.77 -4.69
C ASN A 62 -6.30 7.64 -5.54
N LYS A 63 -6.74 7.50 -6.80
CA LYS A 63 -6.11 6.60 -7.77
C LYS A 63 -4.62 6.95 -7.98
N ASN A 64 -4.30 8.23 -8.17
CA ASN A 64 -2.91 8.68 -8.31
C ASN A 64 -2.12 8.46 -7.01
N ALA A 65 -2.72 8.71 -5.84
CA ALA A 65 -2.09 8.46 -4.55
C ALA A 65 -1.73 6.98 -4.37
N TRP A 66 -2.58 6.05 -4.83
CA TRP A 66 -2.29 4.62 -4.87
C TRP A 66 -1.08 4.29 -5.75
N VAL A 67 -1.00 4.84 -6.95
CA VAL A 67 0.17 4.64 -7.82
C VAL A 67 1.46 5.11 -7.13
N TYR A 68 1.47 6.35 -6.62
CA TYR A 68 2.64 6.89 -5.92
C TYR A 68 3.02 6.09 -4.66
N PHE A 69 2.03 5.60 -3.94
CA PHE A 69 2.24 4.76 -2.76
C PHE A 69 2.90 3.43 -3.11
N ILE A 70 2.39 2.74 -4.14
CA ILE A 70 2.93 1.45 -4.60
C ILE A 70 4.32 1.62 -5.20
N ASP A 71 4.57 2.66 -6.00
CA ASP A 71 5.90 2.98 -6.53
C ASP A 71 6.91 3.18 -5.41
N ALA A 72 6.56 3.94 -4.38
CA ALA A 72 7.46 4.20 -3.25
C ALA A 72 7.80 2.93 -2.47
N ILE A 73 6.80 2.06 -2.21
CA ILE A 73 7.03 0.74 -1.58
C ILE A 73 7.88 -0.16 -2.50
N GLY A 74 7.63 -0.08 -3.80
CA GLY A 74 8.37 -0.68 -4.90
C GLY A 74 9.88 -0.44 -4.91
N GLU A 75 10.28 0.72 -4.43
CA GLU A 75 11.67 1.17 -4.42
C GLU A 75 12.27 1.19 -3.01
N ALA A 76 11.46 0.94 -1.98
CA ALA A 76 11.88 0.99 -0.60
C ALA A 76 12.84 -0.16 -0.25
N THR A 77 14.08 0.18 0.10
CA THR A 77 15.02 -0.76 0.76
C THR A 77 14.87 -0.74 2.27
N LYS A 78 14.25 0.31 2.81
CA LYS A 78 13.91 0.45 4.22
C LYS A 78 12.67 1.31 4.36
N PHE A 79 11.76 0.90 5.24
CA PHE A 79 10.64 1.75 5.62
C PHE A 79 10.16 1.48 7.05
N ASP A 80 9.62 2.51 7.67
CA ASP A 80 8.93 2.42 8.96
C ASP A 80 7.43 2.51 8.75
N VAL A 81 6.66 1.86 9.63
CA VAL A 81 5.20 1.92 9.61
C VAL A 81 4.72 2.60 10.88
N LEU A 82 3.90 3.64 10.71
CA LEU A 82 3.24 4.34 11.79
C LEU A 82 1.74 4.04 11.71
N VAL A 83 1.15 3.80 12.88
CA VAL A 83 -0.30 3.72 13.07
C VAL A 83 -0.69 4.78 14.09
N ASN A 84 -1.59 5.68 13.73
CA ASN A 84 -2.03 6.81 14.56
C ASN A 84 -0.84 7.61 15.12
N GLY A 85 0.16 7.88 14.27
CA GLY A 85 1.37 8.63 14.60
C GLY A 85 2.43 7.86 15.40
N LYS A 86 2.16 6.64 15.87
CA LYS A 86 3.12 5.81 16.60
C LYS A 86 3.80 4.81 15.67
N LYS A 87 5.13 4.76 15.69
CA LYS A 87 5.88 3.71 14.98
C LYS A 87 5.55 2.34 15.57
N VAL A 88 5.01 1.45 14.75
CA VAL A 88 4.66 0.07 15.13
C VAL A 88 5.65 -0.93 14.53
N ASP A 89 6.27 -0.62 13.38
CA ASP A 89 7.16 -1.56 12.71
C ASP A 89 8.28 -0.88 11.91
N SER A 90 9.31 -1.65 11.56
CA SER A 90 10.45 -1.23 10.73
C SER A 90 10.95 -2.38 9.89
N TYR A 91 10.98 -2.17 8.58
CA TYR A 91 11.37 -3.19 7.61
C TYR A 91 12.62 -2.75 6.87
N THR A 92 13.50 -3.72 6.64
CA THR A 92 14.61 -3.59 5.69
C THR A 92 14.45 -4.68 4.65
N ALA A 93 14.40 -4.29 3.39
CA ALA A 93 14.18 -5.18 2.27
C ALA A 93 15.30 -5.05 1.25
N ASN A 94 15.71 -6.17 0.67
CA ASN A 94 16.65 -6.16 -0.45
C ASN A 94 15.92 -5.71 -1.72
N ILE A 95 16.41 -4.67 -2.40
CA ILE A 95 15.79 -4.13 -3.62
C ILE A 95 15.53 -5.21 -4.70
N LYS A 96 16.39 -6.23 -4.79
CA LYS A 96 16.19 -7.36 -5.73
C LYS A 96 14.97 -8.20 -5.35
N ASN A 97 14.75 -8.42 -4.06
CA ASN A 97 13.60 -9.15 -3.55
C ASN A 97 12.32 -8.30 -3.65
N VAL A 98 12.42 -7.01 -3.35
CA VAL A 98 11.30 -6.06 -3.51
C VAL A 98 10.82 -6.05 -4.97
N LYS A 99 11.72 -5.84 -5.94
CA LYS A 99 11.38 -5.87 -7.37
C LYS A 99 10.87 -7.23 -7.86
N LYS A 100 11.35 -8.33 -7.27
CA LYS A 100 10.87 -9.68 -7.60
C LYS A 100 9.45 -9.93 -7.08
N THR A 101 9.17 -9.53 -5.83
CA THR A 101 7.89 -9.76 -5.16
C THR A 101 6.82 -8.76 -5.62
N LEU A 102 7.20 -7.49 -5.82
CA LEU A 102 6.34 -6.43 -6.34
C LEU A 102 6.38 -6.36 -7.87
N GLY A 103 6.95 -7.34 -8.58
CA GLY A 103 7.16 -7.28 -10.04
C GLY A 103 5.91 -6.92 -10.84
N ASN A 104 6.06 -6.64 -12.14
CA ASN A 104 5.05 -6.03 -13.03
C ASN A 104 3.58 -6.47 -12.84
N LYS A 105 3.32 -7.72 -12.43
CA LYS A 105 1.97 -8.21 -12.12
C LYS A 105 1.32 -7.54 -10.90
N PHE A 106 2.07 -7.25 -9.84
CA PHE A 106 1.52 -6.55 -8.67
C PHE A 106 1.22 -5.08 -8.99
N TYR A 107 2.16 -4.39 -9.66
CA TYR A 107 1.90 -3.06 -10.21
C TYR A 107 0.65 -3.05 -11.07
N GLY A 108 0.54 -3.95 -12.04
CA GLY A 108 -0.65 -4.05 -12.90
C GLY A 108 -1.96 -4.38 -12.15
N SER A 109 -1.89 -4.95 -10.94
CA SER A 109 -3.07 -5.20 -10.11
C SER A 109 -3.51 -4.01 -9.26
N CYS A 110 -2.58 -3.13 -8.90
CA CYS A 110 -2.85 -1.84 -8.25
C CYS A 110 -3.05 -0.70 -9.25
N TRP A 111 -2.76 -0.98 -10.52
CA TRP A 111 -2.78 -0.02 -11.61
C TRP A 111 -3.87 -0.40 -12.59
N ASN A 112 -4.99 0.31 -12.56
CA ASN A 112 -5.96 0.20 -13.63
C ASN A 112 -5.39 0.99 -14.83
N THR A 113 -4.96 0.30 -15.89
CA THR A 113 -4.38 0.90 -17.11
C THR A 113 -5.35 1.81 -17.87
N TRP A 114 -6.62 1.86 -17.47
CA TRP A 114 -7.69 2.64 -18.11
C TRP A 114 -7.64 4.15 -17.85
N PHE A 115 -6.63 4.66 -17.13
CA PHE A 115 -6.60 6.07 -16.74
C PHE A 115 -5.24 6.76 -16.98
N GLN A 116 -4.36 6.16 -17.79
CA GLN A 116 -3.25 6.90 -18.39
C GLN A 116 -3.72 7.57 -19.68
N GLU A 117 -3.75 8.90 -19.60
CA GLU A 117 -4.07 9.91 -20.64
C GLU A 117 -5.53 9.96 -21.13
#